data_AF-A0A955JEM2-F1
#
_entry.id   AF-A0A955JEM2-F1
#
_cell.length_a   1.000
_cell.length_b   1.000
_cell.length_c   1.000
_cell.angle_alpha   90.00
_cell.angle_beta   90.00
_cell.angle_gamma   90.00
#
_symmetry.space_group_name_H-M   'P 1'
#
loop_
_entity.id
_entity.type
_entity.pdbx_description
1 polymer ?
#
loop_
_entity_poly.entity_id
_entity_poly.type
_entity_poly.pdbx_seq_one_letter_code
_entity_poly.pdbx_strand_id
1 'polypeptide(L)'
;PMFMDPANGDFHLSPGSPAIDAGTLNPMTSSLELDRMPRVVFGTVDQGCFESGDVRANPAMAGNIPPMAPPGGATTEDVLEVNGSAGGASREVTIPLGTPFSFAVQAPTMGSGVAPFVIFMRVGEPDPTEDFMITGIGPMVFWPCPAASYLQPILVTLADSLNVPGCNPVFAASPAPWVSPLIPGISFPVTTTVQGVVRVTAGQFAVTNGVVVQVR
;
A
#
# COMPACT_ATOMS: atom_id res chain seq x y z
N PRO A 1 9.24 25.52 -7.83
CA PRO A 1 8.23 24.44 -7.83
C PRO A 1 6.82 25.04 -7.96
N MET A 2 6.02 24.55 -8.92
CA MET A 2 4.62 24.99 -9.09
C MET A 2 3.73 24.01 -8.33
N PHE A 3 3.10 24.49 -7.24
CA PHE A 3 2.26 23.68 -6.36
C PHE A 3 0.77 23.89 -6.66
N MET A 4 -0.05 22.87 -6.37
CA MET A 4 -1.50 22.92 -6.57
C MET A 4 -2.19 23.95 -5.67
N ASP A 5 -1.98 23.89 -4.35
CA ASP A 5 -2.56 24.84 -3.40
C ASP A 5 -1.71 24.98 -2.11
N PRO A 6 -0.54 25.64 -2.20
CA PRO A 6 0.37 25.75 -1.06
C PRO A 6 -0.20 26.62 0.07
N ALA A 7 -1.22 27.46 -0.20
CA ALA A 7 -1.87 28.28 0.81
C ALA A 7 -2.71 27.44 1.78
N ASN A 8 -3.18 26.28 1.32
CA ASN A 8 -3.96 25.31 2.11
C ASN A 8 -3.18 24.03 2.45
N GLY A 9 -1.86 24.01 2.20
CA GLY A 9 -0.98 22.90 2.54
C GLY A 9 -0.91 21.78 1.50
N ASP A 10 -1.51 21.97 0.31
CA ASP A 10 -1.37 21.05 -0.81
C ASP A 10 -0.13 21.41 -1.63
N PHE A 11 0.95 20.68 -1.35
CA PHE A 11 2.25 20.85 -2.03
C PHE A 11 2.46 19.86 -3.18
N HIS A 12 1.40 19.22 -3.69
CA HIS A 12 1.49 18.44 -4.91
C HIS A 12 1.85 19.32 -6.11
N LEU A 13 2.57 18.74 -7.08
CA LEU A 13 3.02 19.47 -8.26
C LEU A 13 1.87 19.68 -9.24
N SER A 14 1.67 20.92 -9.68
CA SER A 14 0.72 21.23 -10.75
C SER A 14 1.27 20.75 -12.11
N PRO A 15 0.41 20.42 -13.09
CA PRO A 15 0.84 20.10 -14.46
C PRO A 15 1.79 21.17 -15.04
N GLY A 16 2.92 20.73 -15.60
CA GLY A 16 3.93 21.62 -16.18
C GLY A 16 4.92 22.22 -15.18
N SER A 17 4.86 21.82 -13.90
CA SER A 17 5.88 22.20 -12.92
C SER A 17 7.28 21.78 -13.40
N PRO A 18 8.30 22.65 -13.30
CA PRO A 18 9.69 22.30 -13.65
C PRO A 18 10.32 21.31 -12.66
N ALA A 19 9.60 20.94 -11.60
CA ALA A 19 10.02 19.94 -10.64
C ALA A 19 9.65 18.50 -11.10
N ILE A 20 8.83 18.36 -12.14
CA ILE A 20 8.45 17.06 -12.71
C ILE A 20 9.66 16.46 -13.44
N ASP A 21 9.94 15.18 -13.21
CA ASP A 21 11.06 14.39 -13.73
C ASP A 21 12.44 15.01 -13.50
N ALA A 22 12.54 16.00 -12.60
CA ALA A 22 13.75 16.77 -12.35
C ALA A 22 14.58 16.21 -11.17
N GLY A 23 14.09 15.14 -10.54
CA GLY A 23 14.67 14.48 -9.39
C GLY A 23 15.90 13.63 -9.72
N THR A 24 16.77 13.44 -8.73
CA THR A 24 17.90 12.50 -8.83
C THR A 24 17.56 11.19 -8.14
N LEU A 25 17.63 10.07 -8.87
CA LEU A 25 17.32 8.73 -8.36
C LEU A 25 18.26 8.25 -7.23
N ASN A 26 19.41 8.90 -7.03
CA ASN A 26 20.39 8.50 -6.03
C ASN A 26 21.06 9.72 -5.39
N PRO A 27 21.11 9.83 -4.04
CA PRO A 27 20.51 8.92 -3.05
C PRO A 27 19.03 9.23 -2.78
N MET A 28 18.15 8.31 -3.16
CA MET A 28 16.79 8.28 -2.61
C MET A 28 16.82 7.58 -1.25
N THR A 29 16.27 8.24 -0.24
CA THR A 29 16.20 7.72 1.13
C THR A 29 14.94 6.92 1.42
N SER A 30 13.95 6.96 0.52
CA SER A 30 12.70 6.20 0.60
C SER A 30 12.23 5.87 -0.82
N SER A 31 11.62 4.69 -0.98
CA SER A 31 10.97 4.24 -2.21
C SER A 31 9.55 4.75 -2.38
N LEU A 32 9.03 5.45 -1.37
CA LEU A 32 7.69 6.00 -1.34
C LEU A 32 7.74 7.53 -1.23
N GLU A 33 6.75 8.17 -1.82
CA GLU A 33 6.46 9.59 -1.62
C GLU A 33 5.51 9.78 -0.42
N LEU A 34 5.19 11.02 -0.08
CA LEU A 34 4.51 11.34 1.18
C LEU A 34 3.07 10.79 1.23
N ASP A 35 2.40 10.63 0.08
CA ASP A 35 1.08 9.97 -0.02
C ASP A 35 1.17 8.44 -0.13
N ARG A 36 2.35 7.89 0.15
CA ARG A 36 2.70 6.46 0.14
C ARG A 36 2.48 5.79 -1.22
N MET A 37 2.67 6.55 -2.29
CA MET A 37 2.77 6.05 -3.65
C MET A 37 4.24 5.79 -4.01
N PRO A 38 4.54 4.92 -4.99
CA PRO A 38 5.92 4.71 -5.45
C PRO A 38 6.58 6.04 -5.83
N ARG A 39 7.77 6.30 -5.28
CA ARG A 39 8.55 7.52 -5.57
C ARG A 39 9.20 7.51 -6.96
N VAL A 40 9.19 6.37 -7.64
CA VAL A 40 9.69 6.27 -9.01
C VAL A 40 8.51 5.99 -9.90
N VAL A 41 8.11 7.01 -10.66
CA VAL A 41 7.06 6.92 -11.67
C VAL A 41 7.73 7.00 -13.04
N PHE A 42 7.44 6.05 -13.94
CA PHE A 42 8.05 5.94 -15.26
C PHE A 42 9.60 5.94 -15.32
N GLY A 43 10.27 5.60 -14.22
CA GLY A 43 11.74 5.50 -14.14
C GLY A 43 12.44 6.82 -13.79
N THR A 44 11.68 7.87 -13.49
CA THR A 44 12.14 9.18 -13.02
C THR A 44 11.56 9.45 -11.63
N VAL A 45 12.01 10.54 -11.00
CA VAL A 45 11.53 11.00 -9.69
C VAL A 45 11.34 12.51 -9.79
N ASP A 46 10.33 13.03 -9.11
CA ASP A 46 10.05 14.46 -9.05
C ASP A 46 10.87 15.13 -7.92
N GLN A 47 11.14 16.42 -8.07
CA GLN A 47 11.79 17.20 -7.01
C GLN A 47 10.78 17.55 -5.93
N GLY A 48 10.86 16.86 -4.79
CA GLY A 48 10.04 17.13 -3.62
C GLY A 48 9.67 15.86 -2.86
N CYS A 49 8.66 15.98 -2.01
CA CYS A 49 8.10 14.85 -1.26
C CYS A 49 6.88 14.21 -1.94
N PHE A 50 6.43 14.74 -3.09
CA PHE A 50 5.26 14.28 -3.84
C PHE A 50 5.62 14.00 -5.29
N GLU A 51 5.03 12.95 -5.88
CA GLU A 51 5.14 12.64 -7.32
C GLU A 51 3.92 13.19 -8.07
N SER A 52 4.15 13.85 -9.21
CA SER A 52 3.07 14.37 -10.07
C SER A 52 2.24 13.27 -10.73
N GLY A 53 2.78 12.06 -10.80
CA GLY A 53 2.07 10.85 -11.24
C GLY A 53 1.14 10.25 -10.19
N ASP A 54 1.01 10.84 -9.00
CA ASP A 54 -0.01 10.41 -8.06
C ASP A 54 -1.42 10.75 -8.58
N VAL A 55 -2.13 9.70 -8.99
CA VAL A 55 -3.52 9.74 -9.45
C VAL A 55 -4.50 10.25 -8.39
N ARG A 56 -4.11 10.29 -7.11
CA ARG A 56 -4.93 10.83 -6.00
C ARG A 56 -4.88 12.35 -5.93
N ALA A 57 -3.71 12.92 -6.22
CA ALA A 57 -3.48 14.36 -6.19
C ALA A 57 -3.92 15.05 -7.49
N ASN A 58 -3.90 14.32 -8.61
CA ASN A 58 -4.28 14.87 -9.91
C ASN A 58 -5.42 14.08 -10.58
N PRO A 59 -6.69 14.46 -10.33
CA PRO A 59 -7.85 13.85 -10.97
C PRO A 59 -7.82 13.93 -12.50
N ALA A 60 -7.07 14.88 -13.08
CA ALA A 60 -6.94 15.01 -14.53
C ALA A 60 -6.05 13.92 -15.17
N MET A 61 -5.23 13.21 -14.39
CA MET A 61 -4.44 12.06 -14.87
C MET A 61 -5.20 10.73 -14.79
N ALA A 62 -6.29 10.64 -14.01
CA ALA A 62 -7.09 9.43 -13.85
C ALA A 62 -7.74 8.93 -15.16
N GLY A 63 -7.90 9.81 -16.16
CA GLY A 63 -8.57 9.48 -17.43
C GLY A 63 -7.67 8.95 -18.55
N ASN A 64 -6.33 9.11 -18.47
CA ASN A 64 -5.42 8.89 -19.60
C ASN A 64 -4.21 8.00 -19.29
N ILE A 65 -4.14 7.38 -18.11
CA ILE A 65 -3.14 6.32 -17.86
C ILE A 65 -3.76 5.00 -18.32
N PRO A 66 -3.41 4.45 -19.50
CA PRO A 66 -3.56 3.01 -19.67
C PRO A 66 -2.80 2.37 -18.50
N PRO A 67 -3.31 1.28 -17.87
CA PRO A 67 -2.53 0.53 -16.89
C PRO A 67 -1.34 -0.10 -17.61
N MET A 68 -0.32 0.70 -17.87
CA MET A 68 0.90 0.30 -18.50
C MET A 68 1.85 0.03 -17.34
N ALA A 69 1.75 -1.21 -16.85
CA ALA A 69 2.83 -1.80 -16.10
C ALA A 69 4.13 -1.50 -16.86
N PRO A 70 5.11 -0.81 -16.25
CA PRO A 70 6.45 -0.81 -16.79
C PRO A 70 6.89 -2.27 -16.96
N PRO A 71 7.75 -2.59 -17.93
CA PRO A 71 8.35 -3.92 -18.03
C PRO A 71 9.17 -4.20 -16.76
N GLY A 72 8.51 -4.79 -15.75
CA GLY A 72 9.07 -5.11 -14.43
C GLY A 72 9.06 -3.98 -13.40
N GLY A 73 7.95 -3.77 -12.68
CA GLY A 73 7.98 -3.16 -11.34
C GLY A 73 6.94 -2.09 -11.02
N ALA A 74 6.41 -2.18 -9.79
CA ALA A 74 5.58 -1.23 -9.05
C ALA A 74 4.13 -1.03 -9.54
N THR A 75 3.25 -1.99 -9.24
CA THR A 75 1.80 -1.78 -9.29
C THR A 75 1.22 -1.92 -7.88
N THR A 76 0.57 -0.87 -7.38
CA THR A 76 -0.23 -0.92 -6.15
C THR A 76 -1.69 -1.14 -6.54
N GLU A 77 -2.35 -2.13 -5.92
CA GLU A 77 -3.78 -2.41 -6.10
C GLU A 77 -4.58 -1.97 -4.88
N ASP A 78 -5.70 -1.28 -5.09
CA ASP A 78 -6.53 -0.75 -4.02
C ASP A 78 -7.62 -1.73 -3.59
N VAL A 79 -7.18 -2.90 -3.12
CA VAL A 79 -8.04 -4.07 -2.89
C VAL A 79 -8.09 -4.51 -1.43
N LEU A 80 -7.25 -3.96 -0.56
CA LEU A 80 -7.29 -4.24 0.87
C LEU A 80 -8.24 -3.27 1.56
N GLU A 81 -9.23 -3.83 2.25
CA GLU A 81 -10.23 -3.07 2.97
C GLU A 81 -10.28 -3.45 4.45
N VAL A 82 -10.62 -2.47 5.27
CA VAL A 82 -10.89 -2.60 6.70
C VAL A 82 -12.31 -2.11 6.94
N ASN A 83 -13.21 -2.99 7.37
CA ASN A 83 -14.65 -2.70 7.45
C ASN A 83 -15.24 -2.11 6.15
N GLY A 84 -14.76 -2.57 4.99
CA GLY A 84 -15.21 -2.11 3.67
C GLY A 84 -14.61 -0.78 3.21
N SER A 85 -13.60 -0.25 3.92
CA SER A 85 -12.88 0.96 3.52
C SER A 85 -11.42 0.65 3.19
N ALA A 86 -10.94 1.14 2.04
CA ALA A 86 -9.53 1.09 1.66
C ALA A 86 -8.68 2.23 2.26
N GLY A 87 -9.27 3.02 3.17
CA GLY A 87 -8.63 4.15 3.86
C GLY A 87 -8.61 5.47 3.10
N GLY A 88 -9.22 5.54 1.91
CA GLY A 88 -9.26 6.75 1.09
C GLY A 88 -7.87 7.26 0.69
N ALA A 89 -7.75 8.56 0.41
CA ALA A 89 -6.48 9.17 0.04
C ALA A 89 -5.43 9.05 1.17
N SER A 90 -5.86 9.24 2.42
CA SER A 90 -5.00 9.22 3.62
C SER A 90 -4.60 7.84 4.09
N ARG A 91 -5.13 6.77 3.48
CA ARG A 91 -4.83 5.38 3.86
C ARG A 91 -5.06 5.08 5.34
N GLU A 92 -6.09 5.68 5.93
CA GLU A 92 -6.42 5.54 7.35
C GLU A 92 -7.85 5.05 7.53
N VAL A 93 -8.04 4.09 8.44
CA VAL A 93 -9.35 3.67 8.93
C VAL A 93 -9.35 3.76 10.45
N THR A 94 -10.20 4.63 10.99
CA THR A 94 -10.44 4.72 12.43
C THR A 94 -11.61 3.82 12.83
N ILE A 95 -11.41 2.99 13.85
CA ILE A 95 -12.39 2.05 14.41
C ILE A 95 -12.62 2.44 15.86
N PRO A 96 -13.86 2.70 16.30
CA PRO A 96 -14.12 3.04 17.69
C PRO A 96 -13.76 1.88 18.62
N LEU A 97 -13.25 2.19 19.82
CA LEU A 97 -12.93 1.19 20.85
C LEU A 97 -14.09 0.21 21.08
N GLY A 98 -13.77 -1.08 21.17
CA GLY A 98 -14.75 -2.14 21.40
C GLY A 98 -15.61 -2.49 20.18
N THR A 99 -15.44 -1.81 19.03
CA THR A 99 -16.18 -2.13 17.80
C THR A 99 -15.53 -3.32 17.10
N PRO A 100 -16.29 -4.40 16.80
CA PRO A 100 -15.78 -5.50 15.99
C PRO A 100 -15.39 -5.04 14.58
N PHE A 101 -14.40 -5.70 13.98
CA PHE A 101 -13.93 -5.33 12.65
C PHE A 101 -13.43 -6.53 11.86
N SER A 102 -13.26 -6.35 10.54
CA SER A 102 -12.71 -7.37 9.65
C SER A 102 -11.76 -6.76 8.62
N PHE A 103 -10.93 -7.62 8.07
CA PHE A 103 -10.11 -7.35 6.90
C PHE A 103 -10.72 -8.01 5.68
N ALA A 104 -10.67 -7.36 4.53
CA ALA A 104 -11.09 -7.94 3.27
C ALA A 104 -10.04 -7.70 2.19
N VAL A 105 -9.92 -8.65 1.27
CA VAL A 105 -9.16 -8.49 0.03
C VAL A 105 -10.14 -8.70 -1.11
N GLN A 106 -10.35 -7.67 -1.92
CA GLN A 106 -11.19 -7.71 -3.10
C GLN A 106 -10.46 -8.39 -4.27
N ALA A 107 -11.22 -8.78 -5.29
CA ALA A 107 -10.61 -9.25 -6.53
C ALA A 107 -9.77 -8.11 -7.17
N PRO A 108 -8.59 -8.40 -7.73
CA PRO A 108 -7.78 -7.40 -8.40
C PRO A 108 -8.51 -6.82 -9.61
N THR A 109 -8.18 -5.58 -9.95
CA THR A 109 -8.82 -4.82 -11.03
C THR A 109 -8.69 -5.51 -12.38
N MET A 110 -7.56 -6.21 -12.57
CA MET A 110 -7.26 -7.01 -13.75
C MET A 110 -7.15 -8.49 -13.35
N GLY A 111 -7.80 -9.39 -14.09
CA GLY A 111 -7.66 -10.84 -13.86
C GLY A 111 -8.98 -11.63 -13.90
N SER A 112 -8.93 -12.89 -13.46
CA SER A 112 -10.04 -13.85 -13.54
C SER A 112 -11.09 -13.69 -12.42
N GLY A 113 -11.09 -12.57 -11.70
CA GLY A 113 -11.97 -12.33 -10.55
C GLY A 113 -11.64 -13.17 -9.31
N VAL A 114 -10.61 -14.03 -9.35
CA VAL A 114 -10.13 -14.81 -8.20
C VAL A 114 -8.62 -14.75 -8.13
N ALA A 115 -8.06 -14.37 -6.97
CA ALA A 115 -6.63 -14.10 -6.84
C ALA A 115 -6.06 -14.48 -5.47
N PRO A 116 -5.03 -15.33 -5.40
CA PRO A 116 -4.35 -15.55 -4.14
C PRO A 116 -3.56 -14.32 -3.73
N PHE A 117 -3.42 -14.19 -2.42
CA PHE A 117 -2.79 -13.07 -1.77
C PHE A 117 -2.10 -13.51 -0.48
N VAL A 118 -1.29 -12.62 0.06
CA VAL A 118 -0.81 -12.64 1.45
C VAL A 118 -0.97 -11.24 2.02
N ILE A 119 -1.41 -11.12 3.27
CA ILE A 119 -1.53 -9.85 3.98
C ILE A 119 -0.81 -9.91 5.31
N PHE A 120 -0.10 -8.83 5.59
CA PHE A 120 0.72 -8.63 6.77
C PHE A 120 0.18 -7.46 7.58
N MET A 121 0.34 -7.52 8.89
CA MET A 121 0.04 -6.46 9.83
C MET A 121 1.29 -6.14 10.64
N ARG A 122 1.65 -4.86 10.70
CA ARG A 122 2.71 -4.32 11.55
C ARG A 122 2.09 -3.45 12.63
N VAL A 123 2.41 -3.68 13.91
CA VAL A 123 1.91 -2.82 15.01
C VAL A 123 2.56 -1.44 14.91
N GLY A 124 1.74 -0.39 14.93
CA GLY A 124 2.10 1.02 14.76
C GLY A 124 2.14 1.47 13.30
N GLU A 125 2.48 2.74 13.11
CA GLU A 125 2.75 3.32 11.80
C GLU A 125 4.24 3.12 11.43
N PRO A 126 4.58 2.70 10.20
CA PRO A 126 5.96 2.47 9.80
C PRO A 126 6.72 3.79 9.63
N ASP A 127 7.99 3.76 9.99
CA ASP A 127 8.93 4.82 9.64
C ASP A 127 9.39 4.66 8.17
N PRO A 128 9.71 5.74 7.43
CA PRO A 128 10.20 5.63 6.05
C PRO A 128 11.46 4.74 5.89
N THR A 129 12.23 4.51 6.94
CA THR A 129 13.36 3.56 6.94
C THR A 129 12.94 2.09 6.90
N GLU A 130 11.67 1.79 7.18
CA GLU A 130 11.08 0.46 7.08
C GLU A 130 10.55 0.14 5.67
N ASP A 131 10.54 1.12 4.75
CA ASP A 131 10.12 0.92 3.37
C ASP A 131 10.95 -0.20 2.70
N PHE A 132 10.25 -1.09 2.01
CA PHE A 132 10.87 -2.26 1.40
C PHE A 132 10.37 -2.48 -0.02
N MET A 133 11.29 -2.42 -0.99
CA MET A 133 11.00 -2.75 -2.38
C MET A 133 11.10 -4.24 -2.63
N ILE A 134 9.97 -4.88 -2.96
CA ILE A 134 9.99 -6.24 -3.48
C ILE A 134 10.23 -6.17 -4.99
N THR A 135 11.43 -6.57 -5.41
CA THR A 135 11.83 -6.57 -6.82
C THR A 135 10.80 -7.27 -7.71
N GLY A 136 10.26 -6.56 -8.69
CA GLY A 136 9.28 -7.07 -9.64
C GLY A 136 7.83 -7.11 -9.16
N ILE A 137 7.54 -6.69 -7.92
CA ILE A 137 6.17 -6.64 -7.35
C ILE A 137 5.79 -5.19 -7.00
N GLY A 138 6.54 -4.54 -6.12
CA GLY A 138 6.27 -3.15 -5.71
C GLY A 138 6.75 -2.80 -4.30
N PRO A 139 6.49 -1.56 -3.86
CA PRO A 139 6.88 -1.07 -2.54
C PRO A 139 5.94 -1.55 -1.43
N MET A 140 6.53 -2.05 -0.35
CA MET A 140 5.87 -2.23 0.92
C MET A 140 6.27 -1.09 1.86
N VAL A 141 5.33 -0.61 2.69
CA VAL A 141 5.60 0.40 3.73
C VAL A 141 6.31 -0.18 4.95
N PHE A 142 6.48 -1.50 5.01
CA PHE A 142 7.26 -2.20 6.04
C PHE A 142 7.80 -3.52 5.47
N TRP A 143 8.77 -4.12 6.16
CA TRP A 143 9.36 -5.39 5.76
C TRP A 143 8.34 -6.54 5.84
N PRO A 144 8.03 -7.26 4.75
CA PRO A 144 7.10 -8.40 4.78
C PRO A 144 7.74 -9.60 5.47
N CYS A 145 6.92 -10.56 5.92
CA CYS A 145 7.39 -11.71 6.70
C CYS A 145 8.61 -12.47 6.13
N PRO A 146 8.72 -12.74 4.80
CA PRO A 146 9.90 -13.45 4.26
C PRO A 146 11.20 -12.64 4.33
N ALA A 147 11.10 -11.32 4.40
CA ALA A 147 12.22 -10.39 4.45
C ALA A 147 12.47 -9.88 5.87
N ALA A 148 11.48 -9.95 6.74
CA ALA A 148 11.62 -9.64 8.15
C ALA A 148 12.46 -10.72 8.83
N SER A 149 13.49 -10.31 9.57
CA SER A 149 14.17 -11.23 10.48
C SER A 149 13.20 -11.70 11.57
N TYR A 150 13.44 -12.88 12.16
CA TYR A 150 12.67 -13.45 13.28
C TYR A 150 12.57 -12.54 14.54
N LEU A 151 13.11 -11.32 14.49
CA LEU A 151 13.17 -10.33 15.57
C LEU A 151 12.26 -9.13 15.34
N GLN A 152 11.27 -9.19 14.43
CA GLN A 152 10.21 -8.16 14.36
C GLN A 152 8.97 -8.61 15.16
N PRO A 153 8.93 -8.41 16.50
CA PRO A 153 7.81 -8.86 17.33
C PRO A 153 6.49 -8.15 17.02
N ILE A 154 6.56 -7.09 16.20
CA ILE A 154 5.42 -6.28 15.80
C ILE A 154 4.82 -6.71 14.45
N LEU A 155 5.42 -7.68 13.75
CA LEU A 155 4.93 -8.15 12.44
C LEU A 155 4.14 -9.44 12.57
N VAL A 156 2.97 -9.49 11.94
CA VAL A 156 2.06 -10.63 11.93
C VAL A 156 1.65 -10.92 10.49
N THR A 157 1.66 -12.19 10.07
CA THR A 157 0.98 -12.59 8.83
C THR A 157 -0.49 -12.81 9.16
N LEU A 158 -1.39 -11.98 8.62
CA LEU A 158 -2.82 -12.09 8.91
C LEU A 158 -3.43 -13.28 8.19
N ALA A 159 -3.21 -13.38 6.89
CA ALA A 159 -3.84 -14.37 6.02
C ALA A 159 -2.94 -14.62 4.82
N ASP A 160 -2.86 -15.87 4.37
CA ASP A 160 -2.00 -16.28 3.28
C ASP A 160 -2.65 -17.41 2.47
N SER A 161 -2.99 -17.11 1.21
CA SER A 161 -3.42 -18.10 0.20
C SER A 161 -2.37 -18.31 -0.90
N LEU A 162 -1.27 -17.56 -0.86
CA LEU A 162 -0.08 -17.76 -1.70
C LEU A 162 0.81 -18.90 -1.18
N ASN A 163 0.67 -19.26 0.10
CA ASN A 163 1.50 -20.25 0.79
C ASN A 163 2.98 -19.84 0.80
N VAL A 164 3.23 -18.62 1.25
CA VAL A 164 4.57 -18.04 1.36
C VAL A 164 5.36 -18.80 2.42
N PRO A 165 6.49 -19.45 2.05
CA PRO A 165 7.26 -20.24 3.00
C PRO A 165 7.78 -19.39 4.17
N GLY A 166 7.63 -19.92 5.39
CA GLY A 166 8.09 -19.25 6.61
C GLY A 166 7.10 -18.25 7.20
N CYS A 167 5.97 -17.99 6.53
CA CYS A 167 4.92 -17.13 7.05
C CYS A 167 3.79 -17.97 7.64
N ASN A 168 3.48 -17.70 8.91
CA ASN A 168 2.45 -18.42 9.66
C ASN A 168 1.21 -17.52 9.78
N PRO A 169 0.18 -17.71 8.93
CA PRO A 169 -1.00 -16.86 8.97
C PRO A 169 -1.86 -17.11 10.21
N VAL A 170 -2.41 -16.04 10.78
CA VAL A 170 -3.36 -16.12 11.91
C VAL A 170 -4.72 -16.64 11.45
N PHE A 171 -5.16 -16.25 10.27
CA PHE A 171 -6.42 -16.67 9.67
C PHE A 171 -6.19 -17.59 8.47
N ALA A 172 -7.00 -18.64 8.38
CA ALA A 172 -7.09 -19.43 7.16
C ALA A 172 -7.61 -18.56 6.02
N ALA A 173 -6.97 -18.67 4.85
CA ALA A 173 -7.29 -17.86 3.68
C ALA A 173 -7.67 -18.73 2.50
N SER A 174 -8.69 -18.29 1.76
CA SER A 174 -8.91 -18.69 0.36
C SER A 174 -8.46 -17.55 -0.55
N PRO A 175 -8.22 -17.79 -1.85
CA PRO A 175 -8.02 -16.70 -2.80
C PRO A 175 -9.12 -15.64 -2.71
N ALA A 176 -8.75 -14.38 -2.93
CA ALA A 176 -9.65 -13.24 -2.99
C ALA A 176 -10.72 -13.45 -4.09
N PRO A 177 -11.95 -12.93 -3.93
CA PRO A 177 -12.43 -12.13 -2.80
C PRO A 177 -12.47 -12.91 -1.49
N TRP A 178 -11.94 -12.32 -0.42
CA TRP A 178 -11.86 -12.95 0.90
C TRP A 178 -12.12 -11.92 1.99
N VAL A 179 -12.77 -12.36 3.06
CA VAL A 179 -13.01 -11.56 4.27
C VAL A 179 -12.60 -12.39 5.48
N SER A 180 -11.87 -11.78 6.41
CA SER A 180 -11.51 -12.42 7.67
C SER A 180 -12.75 -12.75 8.50
N PRO A 181 -12.68 -13.72 9.42
CA PRO A 181 -13.62 -13.79 10.52
C PRO A 181 -13.73 -12.43 11.22
N LEU A 182 -14.89 -12.15 11.82
CA LEU A 182 -15.09 -10.94 12.58
C LEU A 182 -14.19 -10.95 13.82
N ILE A 183 -13.34 -9.94 13.94
CA ILE A 183 -12.42 -9.76 15.06
C ILE A 183 -13.18 -9.03 16.16
N PRO A 184 -13.22 -9.55 17.40
CA PRO A 184 -13.79 -8.83 18.53
C PRO A 184 -13.11 -7.47 18.71
N GLY A 185 -13.89 -6.46 19.07
CA GLY A 185 -13.36 -5.11 19.23
C GLY A 185 -12.28 -5.00 20.31
N ILE A 186 -11.32 -4.12 20.07
CA ILE A 186 -10.19 -3.88 20.97
C ILE A 186 -10.56 -2.73 21.91
N SER A 187 -10.39 -2.93 23.21
CA SER A 187 -10.84 -1.99 24.26
C SER A 187 -9.78 -0.97 24.68
N PHE A 188 -8.62 -0.97 24.03
CA PHE A 188 -7.52 -0.04 24.26
C PHE A 188 -7.05 0.53 22.93
N PRO A 189 -6.50 1.76 22.93
CA PRO A 189 -6.07 2.36 21.68
C PRO A 189 -4.87 1.62 21.11
N VAL A 190 -4.92 1.33 19.81
CA VAL A 190 -3.81 0.72 19.08
C VAL A 190 -3.82 1.20 17.63
N THR A 191 -2.63 1.51 17.14
CA THR A 191 -2.41 1.74 15.70
C THR A 191 -1.74 0.49 15.14
N THR A 192 -2.18 0.04 13.97
CA THR A 192 -1.50 -0.98 13.17
C THR A 192 -1.50 -0.55 11.71
N THR A 193 -0.61 -1.12 10.92
CA THR A 193 -0.58 -0.89 9.47
C THR A 193 -0.66 -2.24 8.77
N VAL A 194 -1.57 -2.35 7.82
CA VAL A 194 -1.85 -3.60 7.10
C VAL A 194 -1.54 -3.40 5.63
N GLN A 195 -0.78 -4.31 5.04
CA GLN A 195 -0.49 -4.32 3.61
C GLN A 195 -0.18 -5.74 3.17
N GLY A 196 -0.41 -6.05 1.90
CA GLY A 196 -0.16 -7.36 1.35
C GLY A 196 0.38 -7.35 -0.06
N VAL A 197 0.43 -8.54 -0.63
CA VAL A 197 0.71 -8.80 -2.04
C VAL A 197 -0.44 -9.63 -2.60
N VAL A 198 -0.94 -9.25 -3.76
CA VAL A 198 -1.99 -9.96 -4.50
C VAL A 198 -1.48 -10.34 -5.88
N ARG A 199 -1.87 -11.53 -6.36
CA ARG A 199 -1.58 -11.93 -7.73
C ARG A 199 -2.62 -11.34 -8.68
N VAL A 200 -2.19 -10.44 -9.57
CA VAL A 200 -3.07 -9.78 -10.54
C VAL A 200 -3.35 -10.71 -11.72
N THR A 201 -2.30 -11.28 -12.32
CA THR A 201 -2.41 -12.27 -13.41
C THR A 201 -1.38 -13.39 -13.23
N ALA A 202 -1.35 -14.37 -14.14
CA ALA A 202 -0.40 -15.47 -14.06
C ALA A 202 1.05 -14.93 -14.11
N GLY A 203 1.77 -15.07 -12.98
CA GLY A 203 3.16 -14.62 -12.84
C GLY A 203 3.33 -13.11 -12.57
N GLN A 204 2.25 -12.34 -12.41
CA GLN A 204 2.29 -10.92 -12.07
C GLN A 204 1.65 -10.66 -10.71
N PHE A 205 2.37 -9.93 -9.88
CA PHE A 205 1.97 -9.58 -8.52
C PHE A 205 2.01 -8.07 -8.33
N ALA A 206 1.13 -7.59 -7.46
CA ALA A 206 1.04 -6.22 -7.03
C ALA A 206 1.06 -6.17 -5.50
N VAL A 207 1.60 -5.10 -4.93
CA VAL A 207 1.36 -4.79 -3.52
C VAL A 207 -0.06 -4.27 -3.38
N THR A 208 -0.75 -4.55 -2.28
CA THR A 208 -2.00 -3.86 -1.97
C THR A 208 -1.71 -2.43 -1.50
N ASN A 209 -2.75 -1.60 -1.42
CA ASN A 209 -2.73 -0.42 -0.57
C ASN A 209 -2.29 -0.80 0.85
N GLY A 210 -1.45 0.04 1.46
CA GLY A 210 -1.17 -0.03 2.89
C GLY A 210 -2.25 0.78 3.62
N VAL A 211 -2.86 0.22 4.66
CA VAL A 211 -3.90 0.88 5.46
C VAL A 211 -3.45 0.96 6.90
N VAL A 212 -3.38 2.18 7.44
CA VAL A 212 -3.24 2.45 8.87
C VAL A 212 -4.59 2.27 9.52
N VAL A 213 -4.67 1.33 10.45
CA VAL A 213 -5.86 1.05 11.26
C VAL A 213 -5.63 1.64 12.64
N GLN A 214 -6.52 2.54 13.04
CA GLN A 214 -6.47 3.18 14.34
C GLN A 214 -7.69 2.79 15.15
N VAL A 215 -7.49 2.04 16.22
CA VAL A 215 -8.55 1.77 17.19
C VAL A 215 -8.48 2.85 18.24
N ARG A 216 -9.47 3.76 18.30
CA ARG A 216 -9.51 4.88 19.26
C ARG A 216 -10.90 5.50 19.37
#